data_AF-A0A3A5MLT7-F1
#
_entry.id   AF-A0A3A5MLT7-F1
#
_cell.length_a   1.000
_cell.length_b   1.000
_cell.length_c   1.000
_cell.angle_alpha   90.00
_cell.angle_beta   90.00
_cell.angle_gamma   90.00
#
_symmetry.space_group_name_H-M   'P 1'
#
loop_
_entity.id
_entity.type
_entity.pdbx_description
1 polymer ?
#
loop_
_entity_poly.entity_id
_entity_poly.type
_entity_poly.pdbx_seq_one_letter_code
_entity_poly.pdbx_strand_id
1 'polypeptide(L)' 'MRPDQLEWVEAQRKELNQRRQGAGERLTDNTLIRVALDLLKQHQGELHGVTEDQLRKSLGLTD' A
#
# COMPACT_ATOMS: atom_id res chain seq x y z
N MET A 1 5.32 -7.98 -5.90
CA MET A 1 4.12 -7.15 -6.14
C MET A 1 3.55 -7.54 -7.49
N ARG A 2 2.23 -7.62 -7.57
CA ARG A 2 1.53 -7.87 -8.84
C ARG A 2 1.68 -6.66 -9.78
N PRO A 3 1.62 -6.83 -11.11
CA PRO A 3 1.83 -5.72 -12.07
C PRO A 3 0.88 -4.52 -11.85
N ASP A 4 -0.39 -4.77 -11.55
CA ASP A 4 -1.40 -3.76 -11.20
C ASP A 4 -0.99 -2.92 -9.99
N GLN A 5 -0.39 -3.55 -8.98
CA GLN A 5 0.08 -2.85 -7.78
C GLN A 5 1.29 -1.96 -8.08
N LEU A 6 2.20 -2.40 -8.95
CA LEU A 6 3.37 -1.61 -9.34
C LEU A 6 2.96 -0.36 -10.12
N GLU A 7 2.06 -0.51 -11.09
CA GLU A 7 1.52 0.60 -11.87
C GLU A 7 0.78 1.61 -10.97
N TRP A 8 -0.03 1.11 -10.03
CA TRP A 8 -0.72 1.96 -9.07
C TRP A 8 0.26 2.72 -8.16
N VAL A 9 1.28 2.04 -7.59
CA VAL A 9 2.30 2.66 -6.75
C VAL A 9 3.05 3.75 -7.51
N GLU A 10 3.43 3.49 -8.77
CA GLU A 10 4.12 4.48 -9.59
C GLU A 10 3.25 5.72 -9.85
N ALA A 11 1.97 5.51 -10.22
CA ALA A 11 1.02 6.60 -10.46
C ALA A 11 0.81 7.45 -9.20
N GLN A 12 0.54 6.80 -8.06
CA GLN A 12 0.34 7.50 -6.78
C GLN A 12 1.59 8.24 -6.32
N ARG A 13 2.78 7.64 -6.47
CA ARG A 13 4.04 8.31 -6.16
C ARG A 13 4.25 9.57 -7.00
N LYS A 14 3.96 9.53 -8.30
CA LYS A 14 4.09 10.70 -9.19
C LYS A 14 3.17 11.81 -8.73
N GLU A 15 1.90 11.50 -8.50
CA GLU A 15 0.90 12.45 -8.04
C GLU A 15 1.26 13.08 -6.69
N LEU A 16 1.64 12.27 -5.69
CA LEU A 16 2.00 12.76 -4.37
C LEU A 16 3.26 13.65 -4.40
N ASN A 17 4.28 13.28 -5.18
CA ASN A 17 5.47 14.12 -5.31
C ASN A 17 5.19 15.44 -6.05
N GLN A 18 4.24 15.46 -7.01
CA GLN A 18 3.80 16.70 -7.66
C GLN A 18 3.07 17.62 -6.67
N ARG A 19 2.12 17.07 -5.91
CA ARG A 19 1.34 17.81 -4.90
C ARG A 19 2.24 18.41 -3.82
N ARG A 20 3.34 17.74 -3.50
CA ARG A 20 4.31 18.19 -2.50
C ARG A 20 5.03 19.49 -2.87
N GLN A 21 5.07 19.87 -4.16
CA GLN A 21 5.69 21.12 -4.64
C GLN A 21 7.11 21.38 -4.08
N GLY A 22 7.88 20.32 -3.81
CA GLY A 22 9.22 20.39 -3.23
C GLY A 22 9.31 20.38 -1.70
N ALA A 23 8.20 20.41 -0.96
CA ALA A 23 8.18 20.52 0.50
C ALA A 23 8.46 19.19 1.24
N GLY A 24 9.61 19.04 1.90
CA GLY A 24 9.98 17.83 2.68
C GLY A 24 10.85 16.80 1.92
N GLU A 25 10.70 15.50 2.19
CA GLU A 25 11.43 14.43 1.49
C GLU A 25 10.71 13.89 0.23
N ARG A 26 11.49 13.40 -0.75
CA ARG A 26 10.95 12.75 -1.94
C ARG A 26 10.31 11.42 -1.56
N LEU A 27 9.06 11.22 -1.95
CA LEU A 27 8.34 9.97 -1.74
C LEU A 27 8.80 8.93 -2.77
N THR A 28 9.08 7.71 -2.30
CA THR A 28 9.51 6.57 -3.12
C THR A 28 8.50 5.43 -3.02
N ASP A 29 8.63 4.41 -3.87
CA ASP A 29 7.81 3.21 -3.79
C ASP A 29 7.96 2.57 -2.39
N ASN A 30 9.18 2.55 -1.84
CA ASN A 30 9.46 2.11 -0.47
C ASN A 30 8.79 2.96 0.61
N THR A 31 8.51 4.24 0.35
CA THR A 31 7.72 5.06 1.28
C THR A 31 6.27 4.57 1.33
N LEU A 32 5.65 4.30 0.17
CA LEU A 32 4.28 3.80 0.10
C LEU A 32 4.16 2.36 0.63
N ILE A 33 5.16 1.51 0.36
CA ILE A 33 5.21 0.15 0.91
C ILE A 33 5.28 0.19 2.44
N ARG A 34 6.12 1.05 3.04
CA ARG A 34 6.18 1.19 4.51
C ARG A 34 4.84 1.64 5.10
N VAL A 35 4.19 2.64 4.50
CA VAL A 35 2.85 3.09 4.94
C VAL A 35 1.81 1.96 4.82
N ALA A 36 1.82 1.20 3.73
CA ALA A 36 0.92 0.06 3.55
C ALA A 36 1.15 -1.03 4.60
N LEU A 37 2.41 -1.29 4.97
CA LEU A 37 2.77 -2.23 6.03
C LEU A 37 2.33 -1.72 7.41
N ASP A 38 2.47 -0.43 7.70
CA ASP A 38 2.00 0.16 8.95
C ASP A 38 0.48 0.08 9.08
N LEU A 39 -0.26 0.31 7.98
CA LEU A 39 -1.71 0.07 7.92
C LEU A 39 -2.04 -1.40 8.16
N LEU A 40 -1.35 -2.32 7.48
CA LEU A 40 -1.54 -3.76 7.68
C LEU A 40 -1.31 -4.18 9.15
N LYS A 41 -0.31 -3.58 9.80
CA LYS A 41 0.00 -3.80 11.21
C LYS A 41 -1.09 -3.28 12.15
N GLN A 42 -1.73 -2.15 11.83
CA GLN A 42 -2.87 -1.65 12.61
C GLN A 42 -4.06 -2.63 12.58
N HIS A 43 -4.25 -3.31 11.45
CA HIS A 43 -5.28 -4.33 11.28
C HIS A 43 -4.80 -5.76 11.56
N GLN A 44 -3.70 -5.95 12.30
CA GLN A 44 -3.13 -7.29 12.54
C GLN A 44 -4.14 -8.23 13.22
N GLY A 45 -5.00 -7.72 14.11
CA GLY A 45 -6.06 -8.52 14.75
C GLY A 45 -7.16 -8.99 13.80
N GLU A 46 -7.24 -8.39 12.61
CA GLU A 46 -8.18 -8.73 11.54
C GLU A 46 -7.55 -9.64 10.48
N LEU A 47 -6.28 -10.03 10.62
CA LEU A 47 -5.61 -10.93 9.69
C LEU A 47 -5.86 -12.39 10.06
N HIS A 48 -6.63 -13.09 9.22
CA HIS A 48 -6.99 -14.49 9.45
C HIS A 48 -6.85 -15.30 8.16
N GLY A 49 -6.38 -16.55 8.30
CA GLY A 49 -6.22 -17.48 7.19
C GLY A 49 -4.76 -17.79 6.87
N VAL A 50 -4.56 -18.68 5.89
CA VAL A 50 -3.25 -19.23 5.50
C VAL A 50 -2.92 -18.99 4.03
N THR A 51 -3.83 -18.36 3.27
CA THR A 51 -3.62 -17.96 1.88
C THR A 51 -3.79 -16.46 1.72
N GLU A 52 -3.18 -15.88 0.69
CA GLU A 52 -3.34 -14.45 0.36
C GLU A 52 -4.82 -14.07 0.20
N ASP A 53 -5.61 -14.88 -0.50
CA ASP A 53 -7.05 -14.64 -0.69
C ASP A 53 -7.83 -14.63 0.63
N GLN A 54 -7.47 -15.50 1.58
CA GLN A 54 -8.10 -15.51 2.90
C GLN A 54 -7.73 -14.27 3.70
N LEU A 55 -6.45 -13.86 3.66
CA LEU A 55 -5.99 -12.63 4.30
C LEU A 55 -6.71 -11.41 3.71
N ARG A 56 -6.83 -11.33 2.37
CA ARG A 56 -7.58 -10.28 1.67
C ARG A 56 -9.04 -10.24 2.11
N LYS A 57 -9.74 -11.38 2.08
CA LYS A 57 -11.13 -11.50 2.54
C LYS A 57 -11.29 -11.10 4.01
N SER A 58 -10.33 -11.45 4.86
CA SER A 58 -10.37 -11.13 6.28
C SER A 58 -10.31 -9.62 6.56
N LEU A 59 -9.68 -8.86 5.66
CA LEU A 59 -9.66 -7.39 5.66
C LEU A 59 -10.81 -6.76 4.85
N GLY A 60 -11.78 -7.54 4.40
CA GLY A 60 -12.88 -7.05 3.55
C GLY A 60 -12.45 -6.66 2.12
N LEU A 61 -11.26 -7.07 1.68
CA LEU A 61 -10.77 -6.85 0.32
C LEU A 61 -11.29 -7.97 -0.58
N THR A 62 -12.46 -7.76 -1.17
CA THR A 62 -13.01 -8.60 -2.24
C THR A 62 -12.93 -7.84 -3.55
N ASP A 63 -12.26 -8.42 -4.55
CA ASP A 63 -12.22 -7.90 -5.92
C ASP A 63 -13.62 -7.85 -6.55
#